data_AF-A0A352KY08-F1
#
_entry.id   AF-A0A352KY08-F1
#
_cell.length_a   1.000
_cell.length_b   1.000
_cell.length_c   1.000
_cell.angle_alpha   90.00
_cell.angle_beta   90.00
_cell.angle_gamma   90.00
#
_symmetry.space_group_name_H-M   'P 1'
#
loop_
_entity.id
_entity.type
_entity.pdbx_description
1 polymer ?
#
loop_
_entity_poly.entity_id
_entity_poly.type
_entity_poly.pdbx_seq_one_letter_code
_entity_poly.pdbx_strand_id
1 'polypeptide(L)'
;EMSGLPKDVRGRTDQLDAVGNTTAAIGKGFAIGSAALTALALFSAYMTTAGLKTIDVANPRVMCGLFIGAMMPFLFSAMAMRAVGRAATSMIAEVRRQFREVPILRQALEVCQRNGHSSMDTWSDADRSVMSQALEKVDSDSCIAISTKASLREMILPGILAVVGPVGAGFLGGGEMLGGLLAGVTVSGVMLAIFQSNAGGAWDNAKKMIEGGVTINGVEYRKGSTAHA
;
A
#
# COMPACT_ATOMS: atom_id res chain seq x y z
N GLU A 1 5.81 20.35 8.36
CA GLU A 1 4.77 20.71 7.38
C GLU A 1 3.60 21.39 8.07
N MET A 2 2.61 20.66 8.61
CA MET A 2 1.35 21.29 9.10
C MET A 2 1.50 22.27 10.27
N SER A 3 2.53 22.13 11.11
CA SER A 3 2.80 23.05 12.24
C SER A 3 3.70 24.23 11.87
N GLY A 4 4.02 24.44 10.59
CA GLY A 4 4.82 25.59 10.14
C GLY A 4 6.28 25.63 10.62
N LEU A 5 6.83 24.50 11.09
CA LEU A 5 8.20 24.41 11.61
C LEU A 5 9.27 24.71 10.53
N PRO A 6 10.49 25.12 10.94
CA PRO A 6 11.53 25.47 9.98
C PRO A 6 11.99 24.30 9.11
N LYS A 7 12.61 24.62 7.97
CA LYS A 7 12.97 23.63 6.93
C LYS A 7 13.99 22.58 7.39
N ASP A 8 14.85 22.92 8.34
CA ASP A 8 15.83 21.98 8.89
C ASP A 8 15.13 20.81 9.61
N VAL A 9 14.03 21.08 10.31
CA VAL A 9 13.17 20.06 10.92
C VAL A 9 12.60 19.16 9.83
N ARG A 10 12.10 19.74 8.72
CA ARG A 10 11.60 18.95 7.60
C ARG A 10 12.68 18.06 6.99
N GLY A 11 13.86 18.61 6.73
CA GLY A 11 15.01 17.87 6.20
C GLY A 11 15.42 16.69 7.09
N ARG A 12 15.45 16.88 8.40
CA ARG A 12 15.67 15.79 9.37
C ARG A 12 14.57 14.74 9.32
N THR A 13 13.29 15.16 9.28
CA THR A 13 12.17 14.22 9.22
C THR A 13 12.10 13.46 7.90
N ASP A 14 12.48 14.07 6.76
CA ASP A 14 12.52 13.38 5.46
C ASP A 14 13.64 12.33 5.43
N GLN A 15 14.78 12.58 6.08
CA GLN A 15 15.82 11.55 6.26
C GLN A 15 15.32 10.38 7.13
N LEU A 16 14.62 10.68 8.23
CA LEU A 16 14.03 9.64 9.08
C LEU A 16 12.93 8.84 8.36
N ASP A 17 12.12 9.50 7.53
CA ASP A 17 11.09 8.87 6.70
C ASP A 17 11.69 7.89 5.69
N ALA A 18 12.78 8.27 5.02
CA ALA A 18 13.49 7.39 4.08
C ALA A 18 14.10 6.15 4.77
N VAL A 19 14.65 6.32 5.98
CA VAL A 19 15.11 5.18 6.80
C VAL A 19 13.93 4.33 7.26
N GLY A 20 12.80 4.97 7.61
CA GLY A 20 11.54 4.32 7.99
C GLY A 20 11.00 3.42 6.87
N ASN A 21 10.98 3.91 5.63
CA ASN A 21 10.57 3.16 4.45
C ASN A 21 11.41 1.90 4.24
N THR A 22 12.73 2.02 4.41
CA THR A 22 13.66 0.89 4.30
C THR A 22 13.43 -0.12 5.42
N THR A 23 13.24 0.36 6.64
CA THR A 23 12.95 -0.49 7.81
C THR A 23 11.59 -1.20 7.67
N ALA A 24 10.59 -0.52 7.12
CA ALA A 24 9.28 -1.11 6.83
C ALA A 24 9.39 -2.23 5.78
N ALA A 25 10.22 -2.06 4.75
CA ALA A 25 10.49 -3.12 3.78
C ALA A 25 11.19 -4.33 4.43
N ILE A 26 12.18 -4.11 5.29
CA ILE A 26 12.85 -5.17 6.06
C ILE A 26 11.83 -5.92 6.95
N GLY A 27 10.98 -5.18 7.67
CA GLY A 27 9.93 -5.75 8.52
C GLY A 27 8.94 -6.61 7.73
N LYS A 28 8.50 -6.15 6.55
CA LYS A 28 7.67 -6.93 5.62
C LYS A 28 8.40 -8.20 5.17
N GLY A 29 9.68 -8.10 4.82
CA GLY A 29 10.50 -9.26 4.44
C GLY A 29 10.59 -10.31 5.55
N PHE A 30 10.81 -9.89 6.79
CA PHE A 30 10.84 -10.79 7.94
C PHE A 30 9.50 -11.46 8.19
N ALA A 31 8.39 -10.71 8.10
CA ALA A 31 7.04 -11.25 8.24
C ALA A 31 6.69 -12.26 7.14
N ILE A 32 7.09 -12.00 5.89
CA ILE A 32 6.86 -12.94 4.78
C ILE A 32 7.73 -14.19 4.94
N GLY A 33 9.00 -14.04 5.30
CA GLY A 33 9.90 -15.16 5.53
C GLY A 33 9.45 -16.07 6.68
N SER A 34 9.03 -15.47 7.81
CA SER A 34 8.49 -16.23 8.93
C SER A 34 7.18 -16.93 8.57
N ALA A 35 6.27 -16.24 7.87
CA ALA A 35 5.04 -16.84 7.36
C ALA A 35 5.30 -18.03 6.42
N ALA A 36 6.30 -17.94 5.54
CA ALA A 36 6.66 -19.04 4.64
C ALA A 36 7.17 -20.28 5.40
N LEU A 37 8.04 -20.09 6.39
CA LEU A 37 8.55 -21.17 7.23
C LEU A 37 7.44 -21.79 8.09
N THR A 38 6.58 -20.95 8.68
CA THR A 38 5.40 -21.42 9.43
C THR A 38 4.42 -22.16 8.54
N ALA A 39 4.18 -21.70 7.31
CA ALA A 39 3.33 -22.39 6.35
C ALA A 39 3.88 -23.78 6.02
N LEU A 40 5.19 -23.93 5.84
CA LEU A 40 5.82 -25.24 5.61
C LEU A 40 5.66 -26.17 6.82
N ALA A 41 5.83 -25.66 8.05
CA ALA A 41 5.62 -26.43 9.27
C ALA A 41 4.15 -26.86 9.44
N LEU A 42 3.21 -25.94 9.22
CA LEU A 42 1.78 -26.23 9.25
C LEU A 42 1.36 -27.20 8.14
N PHE A 43 2.02 -27.16 6.99
CA PHE A 43 1.79 -28.11 5.89
C PHE A 43 2.16 -29.55 6.28
N SER A 44 3.28 -29.72 6.99
CA SER A 44 3.67 -31.03 7.54
C SER A 44 2.68 -31.54 8.60
N ALA A 45 2.25 -30.66 9.51
CA ALA A 45 1.23 -30.98 10.51
C ALA A 45 -0.12 -31.34 9.86
N TYR A 46 -0.49 -30.63 8.80
CA TYR A 46 -1.66 -30.90 8.00
C TYR A 46 -1.60 -32.28 7.35
N MET A 47 -0.50 -32.64 6.68
CA MET A 47 -0.34 -33.97 6.07
C MET A 47 -0.53 -35.09 7.10
N THR A 48 0.04 -34.93 8.28
CA THR A 48 -0.10 -35.89 9.38
C THR A 48 -1.55 -36.03 9.84
N THR A 49 -2.24 -34.90 10.02
CA THR A 49 -3.63 -34.85 10.48
C THR A 49 -4.60 -35.40 9.42
N ALA A 50 -4.33 -35.14 8.14
CA ALA A 50 -5.12 -35.61 7.02
C ALA A 50 -4.82 -37.08 6.64
N GLY A 51 -3.85 -37.73 7.29
CA GLY A 51 -3.45 -39.11 6.99
C GLY A 51 -2.73 -39.27 5.64
N LEU A 52 -2.14 -38.19 5.12
CA LEU A 52 -1.46 -38.15 3.83
C LEU A 52 0.04 -38.46 4.01
N LYS A 53 0.52 -39.51 3.35
CA LYS A 53 1.95 -39.87 3.37
C LYS A 53 2.76 -39.11 2.33
N THR A 54 2.18 -38.92 1.15
CA THR A 54 2.80 -38.24 0.02
C THR A 54 1.75 -37.40 -0.70
N ILE A 55 2.19 -36.30 -1.31
CA ILE A 55 1.38 -35.48 -2.20
C ILE A 55 1.99 -35.59 -3.59
N ASP A 56 1.34 -36.36 -4.46
CA ASP A 56 1.80 -36.54 -5.84
C ASP A 56 1.28 -35.42 -6.72
N VAL A 57 2.18 -34.57 -7.22
CA VAL A 57 1.84 -33.46 -8.11
C VAL A 57 1.31 -33.95 -9.46
N ALA A 58 1.63 -35.19 -9.87
CA ALA A 58 1.08 -35.78 -11.09
C ALA A 58 -0.42 -36.15 -10.95
N ASN A 59 -0.94 -36.23 -9.73
CA ASN A 59 -2.37 -36.46 -9.51
C ASN A 59 -3.18 -35.25 -9.99
N PRO A 60 -4.19 -35.44 -10.87
CA PRO A 60 -4.99 -34.34 -11.39
C PRO A 60 -5.65 -33.48 -10.30
N ARG A 61 -6.09 -34.08 -9.18
CA ARG A 61 -6.72 -33.33 -8.08
C ARG A 61 -5.73 -32.41 -7.38
N VAL A 62 -4.52 -32.90 -7.12
CA VAL A 62 -3.44 -32.11 -6.52
C VAL A 62 -3.04 -30.97 -7.46
N MET A 63 -2.86 -31.27 -8.75
CA MET A 63 -2.50 -30.27 -9.76
C MET A 63 -3.57 -29.17 -9.89
N CYS A 64 -4.86 -29.53 -9.89
CA CYS A 64 -5.95 -28.54 -9.88
C CYS A 64 -5.89 -27.65 -8.63
N GLY A 65 -5.71 -28.25 -7.45
CA GLY A 65 -5.51 -27.52 -6.20
C GLY A 65 -4.34 -26.56 -6.30
N LEU A 66 -3.19 -27.02 -6.80
CA LEU A 66 -1.97 -26.23 -6.98
C LEU A 66 -2.19 -24.99 -7.85
N PHE A 67 -2.81 -25.13 -9.02
CA PHE A 67 -3.08 -23.99 -9.89
C PHE A 67 -4.07 -23.00 -9.28
N ILE A 68 -5.16 -23.48 -8.67
CA ILE A 68 -6.12 -22.62 -7.98
C ILE A 68 -5.43 -21.88 -6.83
N GLY A 69 -4.62 -22.60 -6.06
CA GLY A 69 -3.79 -22.07 -4.99
C GLY A 69 -2.86 -20.97 -5.48
N ALA A 70 -2.15 -21.22 -6.57
CA ALA A 70 -1.21 -20.27 -7.16
C ALA A 70 -1.88 -18.98 -7.66
N MET A 71 -3.14 -19.05 -8.09
CA MET A 71 -3.91 -17.89 -8.56
C MET A 71 -4.47 -17.05 -7.41
N MET A 72 -4.72 -17.62 -6.23
CA MET A 72 -5.40 -16.91 -5.14
C MET A 72 -4.65 -15.65 -4.66
N PRO A 73 -3.32 -15.64 -4.48
CA PRO A 73 -2.61 -14.42 -4.13
C PRO A 73 -2.77 -13.30 -5.17
N PHE A 74 -2.76 -13.64 -6.46
CA PHE A 74 -2.99 -12.67 -7.53
C PHE A 74 -4.42 -12.12 -7.51
N LEU A 75 -5.41 -12.99 -7.30
CA LEU A 75 -6.80 -12.57 -7.17
C LEU A 75 -7.00 -11.68 -5.94
N PHE A 76 -6.41 -12.05 -4.81
CA PHE A 76 -6.40 -11.26 -3.58
C PHE A 76 -5.80 -9.87 -3.83
N SER A 77 -4.61 -9.81 -4.43
CA SER A 77 -3.96 -8.54 -4.80
C SER A 77 -4.81 -7.72 -5.76
N ALA A 78 -5.42 -8.32 -6.78
CA ALA A 78 -6.26 -7.62 -7.75
C ALA A 78 -7.49 -6.98 -7.06
N MET A 79 -8.16 -7.71 -6.17
CA MET A 79 -9.28 -7.17 -5.39
C MET A 79 -8.84 -5.99 -4.51
N ALA A 80 -7.74 -6.14 -3.78
CA ALA A 80 -7.19 -5.10 -2.92
C ALA A 80 -6.79 -3.84 -3.72
N MET A 81 -6.06 -4.00 -4.83
CA MET A 81 -5.64 -2.88 -5.68
C MET A 81 -6.84 -2.16 -6.31
N ARG A 82 -7.84 -2.91 -6.79
CA ARG A 82 -9.06 -2.34 -7.37
C ARG A 82 -9.89 -1.58 -6.33
N ALA A 83 -9.91 -2.05 -5.08
CA ALA A 83 -10.55 -1.36 -3.96
C ALA A 83 -9.84 -0.04 -3.64
N VAL A 84 -8.50 -0.06 -3.52
CA VAL A 84 -7.68 1.15 -3.32
C VAL A 84 -7.92 2.15 -4.45
N GLY A 85 -7.95 1.71 -5.72
CA GLY A 85 -8.21 2.59 -6.86
C GLY A 85 -9.56 3.31 -6.81
N ARG A 86 -10.64 2.61 -6.41
CA ARG A 86 -11.97 3.23 -6.23
C ARG A 86 -11.99 4.23 -5.07
N ALA A 87 -11.39 3.87 -3.94
CA ALA A 87 -11.30 4.75 -2.78
C ALA A 87 -10.48 6.01 -3.11
N ALA A 88 -9.34 5.84 -3.77
CA ALA A 88 -8.47 6.94 -4.21
C ALA A 88 -9.18 7.87 -5.21
N THR A 89 -9.94 7.32 -6.16
CA THR A 89 -10.72 8.13 -7.12
C THR A 89 -11.78 8.97 -6.40
N SER A 90 -12.47 8.37 -5.42
CA SER A 90 -13.48 9.07 -4.61
C SER A 90 -12.83 10.15 -3.74
N MET A 91 -11.67 9.86 -3.14
CA MET A 91 -10.87 10.81 -2.36
C MET A 91 -10.43 12.00 -3.23
N ILE A 92 -9.91 11.75 -4.44
CA ILE A 92 -9.50 12.80 -5.38
C ILE A 92 -10.70 13.67 -5.78
N ALA A 93 -11.85 13.05 -6.06
CA ALA A 93 -13.06 13.79 -6.39
C ALA A 93 -13.52 14.70 -5.23
N GLU A 94 -13.45 14.21 -4.00
CA GLU A 94 -13.80 14.98 -2.81
C GLU A 94 -12.83 16.14 -2.55
N VAL A 95 -11.52 15.88 -2.60
CA VAL A 95 -10.50 16.95 -2.47
C VAL A 95 -10.70 18.01 -3.56
N ARG A 96 -10.92 17.59 -4.82
CA ARG A 96 -11.20 18.52 -5.92
C ARG A 96 -12.50 19.31 -5.71
N ARG A 97 -13.53 18.68 -5.13
CA ARG A 97 -14.79 19.35 -4.77
C ARG A 97 -14.53 20.45 -3.74
N GLN A 98 -13.81 20.14 -2.66
CA GLN A 98 -13.47 21.11 -1.61
C GLN A 98 -12.71 22.31 -2.18
N PHE A 99 -11.68 22.08 -3.01
CA PHE A 99 -10.94 23.18 -3.66
C PHE A 99 -11.76 24.00 -4.66
N ARG A 100 -12.83 23.44 -5.23
CA ARG A 100 -13.73 24.14 -6.16
C ARG A 100 -14.82 24.94 -5.44
N GLU A 101 -15.39 24.38 -4.38
CA GLU A 101 -16.57 24.91 -3.70
C GLU A 101 -16.24 25.80 -2.50
N VAL A 102 -15.05 25.64 -1.90
CA VAL A 102 -14.62 26.44 -0.74
C VAL A 102 -13.60 27.48 -1.19
N PRO A 103 -14.00 28.77 -1.34
CA PRO A 103 -13.13 29.79 -1.93
C PRO A 103 -11.83 30.03 -1.16
N ILE A 104 -11.88 29.90 0.18
CA ILE A 104 -10.69 30.12 1.03
C ILE A 104 -9.60 29.06 0.77
N LEU A 105 -9.96 27.82 0.41
CA LEU A 105 -8.99 26.78 0.06
C LEU A 105 -8.27 27.09 -1.25
N ARG A 106 -8.99 27.65 -2.22
CA ARG A 106 -8.39 28.11 -3.48
C ARG A 106 -7.45 29.30 -3.26
N GLN A 107 -7.86 30.26 -2.44
CA GLN A 107 -7.01 31.39 -2.07
C GLN A 107 -5.74 30.90 -1.35
N ALA A 108 -5.86 29.94 -0.43
CA ALA A 108 -4.71 29.32 0.22
C ALA A 108 -3.78 28.60 -0.77
N LEU A 109 -4.32 27.98 -1.82
CA LEU A 109 -3.50 27.40 -2.89
C LEU A 109 -2.72 28.47 -3.66
N GLU A 110 -3.34 29.60 -3.98
CA GLU A 110 -2.67 30.75 -4.63
C GLU A 110 -1.59 31.36 -3.74
N VAL A 111 -1.83 31.45 -2.43
CA VAL A 111 -0.83 31.87 -1.43
C VAL A 111 0.36 30.91 -1.41
N CYS A 112 0.10 29.59 -1.38
CA CYS A 112 1.16 28.56 -1.47
C CYS A 112 1.98 28.67 -2.76
N GLN A 113 1.33 28.94 -3.90
CA GLN A 113 2.01 29.09 -5.19
C GLN A 113 2.88 30.35 -5.22
N ARG A 114 2.36 31.47 -4.68
CA ARG A 114 3.06 32.76 -4.63
C ARG A 114 4.26 32.73 -3.69
N ASN A 115 4.06 32.20 -2.49
CA ASN A 115 5.10 32.14 -1.47
C ASN A 115 6.02 30.93 -1.66
N GLY A 116 5.73 30.04 -2.61
CA GLY A 116 6.63 29.00 -3.09
C GLY A 116 7.21 28.13 -1.97
N HIS A 117 8.51 27.85 -2.05
CA HIS A 117 9.23 27.11 -1.00
C HIS A 117 9.64 27.99 0.19
N SER A 118 9.18 29.24 0.32
CA SER A 118 9.57 30.12 1.43
C SER A 118 8.94 29.62 2.73
N SER A 119 9.65 29.68 3.85
CA SER A 119 9.09 29.25 5.13
C SER A 119 8.00 30.21 5.60
N MET A 120 7.01 29.68 6.31
CA MET A 120 5.77 30.40 6.64
C MET A 120 5.98 31.65 7.52
N ASP A 121 7.10 31.69 8.24
CA ASP A 121 7.63 32.83 9.00
C ASP A 121 8.07 34.01 8.12
N THR A 122 8.28 33.80 6.83
CA THR A 122 8.59 34.86 5.85
C THR A 122 7.35 35.40 5.12
N TRP A 123 6.18 34.79 5.35
CA TRP A 123 4.94 35.17 4.68
C TRP A 123 4.34 36.40 5.32
N SER A 124 3.60 37.19 4.54
CA SER A 124 2.86 38.33 5.06
C SER A 124 1.81 37.88 6.10
N ASP A 125 1.47 38.74 7.06
CA ASP A 125 0.45 38.42 8.07
C ASP A 125 -0.91 38.10 7.43
N ALA A 126 -1.21 38.75 6.29
CA ALA A 126 -2.40 38.46 5.49
C ALA A 126 -2.37 37.03 4.91
N ASP A 127 -1.24 36.60 4.34
CA ASP A 127 -1.09 35.25 3.78
C ASP A 127 -1.19 34.17 4.86
N ARG A 128 -0.63 34.41 6.05
CA ARG A 128 -0.75 33.49 7.19
C ARG A 128 -2.19 33.36 7.67
N SER A 129 -2.93 34.48 7.72
CA SER A 129 -4.34 34.49 8.09
C SER A 129 -5.20 33.72 7.09
N VAL A 130 -4.94 33.85 5.79
CA VAL A 130 -5.62 33.06 4.75
C VAL A 130 -5.36 31.56 4.96
N MET A 131 -4.11 31.17 5.27
CA MET A 131 -3.77 29.77 5.49
C MET A 131 -4.42 29.20 6.76
N SER A 132 -4.45 29.94 7.87
CA SER A 132 -5.09 29.46 9.10
C SER A 132 -6.61 29.28 8.91
N GLN A 133 -7.27 30.24 8.26
CA GLN A 133 -8.70 30.15 7.92
C GLN A 133 -8.99 28.99 6.97
N ALA A 134 -8.09 28.73 6.01
CA ALA A 134 -8.22 27.58 5.12
C ALA A 134 -8.14 26.26 5.88
N LEU A 135 -7.15 26.10 6.78
CA LEU A 135 -6.99 24.89 7.59
C LEU A 135 -8.21 24.59 8.46
N GLU A 136 -8.84 25.62 9.04
CA GLU A 136 -10.10 25.47 9.80
C GLU A 136 -11.29 25.05 8.93
N LYS A 137 -11.25 25.36 7.63
CA LYS A 137 -12.32 25.07 6.67
C LYS A 137 -12.11 23.76 5.89
N VAL A 138 -10.97 23.08 6.04
CA VAL A 138 -10.74 21.77 5.42
C VAL A 138 -11.68 20.75 6.08
N ASP A 139 -12.52 20.12 5.26
CA ASP A 139 -13.37 19.03 5.72
C ASP A 139 -12.59 17.71 5.65
N SER A 140 -11.84 17.45 6.72
CA SER A 140 -11.08 16.21 6.88
C SER A 140 -11.98 15.01 7.16
N ASP A 141 -13.14 15.23 7.79
CA ASP A 141 -14.09 14.18 8.17
C ASP A 141 -14.68 13.49 6.95
N SER A 142 -15.00 14.24 5.89
CA SER A 142 -15.46 13.66 4.62
C SER A 142 -14.40 12.75 3.99
N CYS A 143 -13.13 13.16 3.99
CA CYS A 143 -12.01 12.34 3.50
C CYS A 143 -11.83 11.06 4.34
N ILE A 144 -11.86 11.20 5.67
CA ILE A 144 -11.80 10.07 6.59
C ILE A 144 -12.95 9.10 6.31
N ALA A 145 -14.18 9.60 6.24
CA ALA A 145 -15.38 8.79 6.00
C ALA A 145 -15.31 8.00 4.69
N ILE A 146 -14.79 8.59 3.61
CA ILE A 146 -14.57 7.89 2.33
C ILE A 146 -13.61 6.71 2.53
N SER A 147 -12.46 6.95 3.16
CA SER A 147 -11.45 5.91 3.35
C SER A 147 -11.93 4.79 4.28
N THR A 148 -12.63 5.14 5.37
CA THR A 148 -13.17 4.20 6.35
C THR A 148 -14.29 3.34 5.76
N LYS A 149 -15.25 3.95 5.06
CA LYS A 149 -16.35 3.21 4.43
C LYS A 149 -15.84 2.27 3.35
N ALA A 150 -14.87 2.71 2.56
CA ALA A 150 -14.25 1.88 1.54
C ALA A 150 -13.48 0.71 2.17
N SER A 151 -12.61 0.95 3.16
CA SER A 151 -11.82 -0.13 3.77
C SER A 151 -12.68 -1.20 4.43
N LEU A 152 -13.72 -0.80 5.19
CA LEU A 152 -14.63 -1.75 5.85
C LEU A 152 -15.40 -2.62 4.87
N ARG A 153 -15.86 -2.05 3.75
CA ARG A 153 -16.62 -2.80 2.75
C ARG A 153 -15.73 -3.71 1.93
N GLU A 154 -14.58 -3.20 1.50
CA GLU A 154 -13.74 -3.85 0.49
C GLU A 154 -12.85 -4.96 1.08
N MET A 155 -12.60 -4.95 2.39
CA MET A 155 -11.83 -6.02 3.07
C MET A 155 -12.61 -7.34 3.19
N ILE A 156 -13.95 -7.30 3.10
CA ILE A 156 -14.82 -8.48 3.30
C ILE A 156 -14.52 -9.56 2.27
N LEU A 157 -14.50 -9.21 0.98
CA LEU A 157 -14.39 -10.20 -0.09
C LEU A 157 -13.03 -10.93 -0.10
N PRO A 158 -11.87 -10.24 -0.02
CA PRO A 158 -10.58 -10.92 0.13
C PRO A 158 -10.49 -11.78 1.40
N GLY A 159 -11.10 -11.33 2.51
CA GLY A 159 -11.16 -12.10 3.75
C GLY A 159 -11.97 -13.40 3.61
N ILE A 160 -13.14 -13.32 2.98
CA ILE A 160 -13.97 -14.51 2.68
C ILE A 160 -13.20 -15.47 1.78
N LEU A 161 -12.52 -14.99 0.74
CA LEU A 161 -11.72 -15.84 -0.15
C LEU A 161 -10.66 -16.63 0.63
N ALA A 162 -9.94 -15.98 1.55
CA ALA A 162 -8.89 -16.61 2.33
C ALA A 162 -9.41 -17.72 3.28
N VAL A 163 -10.63 -17.55 3.82
CA VAL A 163 -11.25 -18.52 4.73
C VAL A 163 -11.94 -19.65 3.97
N VAL A 164 -12.73 -19.31 2.96
CA VAL A 164 -13.57 -20.25 2.21
C VAL A 164 -12.75 -21.07 1.22
N GLY A 165 -11.68 -20.52 0.64
CA GLY A 165 -10.84 -21.21 -0.36
C GLY A 165 -10.33 -22.58 0.10
N PRO A 166 -9.62 -22.66 1.25
CA PRO A 166 -9.15 -23.93 1.80
C PRO A 166 -10.31 -24.89 2.17
N VAL A 167 -11.37 -24.37 2.78
CA VAL A 167 -12.55 -25.18 3.16
C VAL A 167 -13.20 -25.80 1.93
N GLY A 168 -13.44 -25.00 0.88
CA GLY A 168 -14.03 -25.47 -0.37
C GLY A 168 -13.18 -26.52 -1.06
N ALA A 169 -11.86 -26.33 -1.14
CA ALA A 169 -10.96 -27.32 -1.72
C ALA A 169 -10.93 -28.64 -0.93
N GLY A 170 -10.99 -28.57 0.40
CA GLY A 170 -11.08 -29.74 1.26
C GLY A 170 -12.36 -30.55 1.02
N PHE A 171 -13.52 -29.89 0.93
CA PHE A 171 -14.80 -30.58 0.68
C PHE A 171 -14.96 -31.08 -0.76
N LEU A 172 -14.41 -30.39 -1.76
CA LEU A 172 -14.57 -30.76 -3.18
C LEU A 172 -13.57 -31.82 -3.65
N GLY A 173 -12.31 -31.74 -3.20
CA GLY A 173 -11.22 -32.59 -3.70
C GLY A 173 -10.46 -33.34 -2.61
N GLY A 174 -10.95 -33.29 -1.37
CA GLY A 174 -10.33 -33.98 -0.23
C GLY A 174 -9.00 -33.37 0.19
N GLY A 175 -8.29 -34.12 1.04
CA GLY A 175 -7.01 -33.67 1.59
C GLY A 175 -5.90 -33.50 0.53
N GLU A 176 -5.93 -34.28 -0.53
CA GLU A 176 -4.91 -34.19 -1.59
C GLU A 176 -5.02 -32.87 -2.37
N MET A 177 -6.22 -32.48 -2.79
CA MET A 177 -6.45 -31.22 -3.51
C MET A 177 -6.15 -30.01 -2.62
N LEU A 178 -6.57 -30.05 -1.36
CA LEU A 178 -6.24 -29.00 -0.40
C LEU A 178 -4.72 -28.90 -0.18
N GLY A 179 -4.01 -30.03 -0.16
CA GLY A 179 -2.55 -30.07 -0.11
C GLY A 179 -1.91 -29.33 -1.30
N GLY A 180 -2.40 -29.60 -2.51
CA GLY A 180 -1.99 -28.86 -3.71
C GLY A 180 -2.24 -27.35 -3.57
N LEU A 181 -3.44 -26.96 -3.12
CA LEU A 181 -3.81 -25.56 -2.93
C LEU A 181 -2.92 -24.83 -1.93
N LEU A 182 -2.64 -25.43 -0.77
CA LEU A 182 -1.76 -24.84 0.24
C LEU A 182 -0.33 -24.65 -0.31
N ALA A 183 0.19 -25.62 -1.05
CA ALA A 183 1.48 -25.51 -1.70
C ALA A 183 1.50 -24.37 -2.73
N GLY A 184 0.46 -24.28 -3.57
CA GLY A 184 0.33 -23.26 -4.61
C GLY A 184 0.24 -21.84 -4.03
N VAL A 185 -0.60 -21.64 -3.02
CA VAL A 185 -0.74 -20.35 -2.31
C VAL A 185 0.59 -19.93 -1.70
N THR A 186 1.29 -20.86 -1.05
CA THR A 186 2.53 -20.55 -0.33
C THR A 186 3.61 -20.09 -1.31
N VAL A 187 3.89 -20.87 -2.36
CA VAL A 187 4.98 -20.55 -3.30
C VAL A 187 4.69 -19.25 -4.06
N SER A 188 3.50 -19.12 -4.64
CA SER A 188 3.13 -17.92 -5.40
C SER A 188 2.97 -16.68 -4.51
N GLY A 189 2.37 -16.83 -3.34
CA GLY A 189 2.08 -15.74 -2.41
C GLY A 189 3.35 -15.13 -1.82
N VAL A 190 4.33 -15.95 -1.46
CA VAL A 190 5.64 -15.48 -0.98
C VAL A 190 6.34 -14.66 -2.06
N MET A 191 6.41 -15.17 -3.30
CA MET A 191 7.05 -14.44 -4.39
C MET A 191 6.36 -13.11 -4.68
N LEU A 192 5.02 -13.10 -4.76
CA LEU A 192 4.25 -11.90 -5.03
C LEU A 192 4.37 -10.87 -3.89
N ALA A 193 4.34 -11.31 -2.63
CA ALA A 193 4.45 -10.43 -1.47
C ALA A 193 5.83 -9.77 -1.38
N ILE A 194 6.91 -10.50 -1.64
CA ILE A 194 8.27 -9.95 -1.69
C ILE A 194 8.38 -8.93 -2.82
N PHE A 195 7.90 -9.29 -4.02
CA PHE A 195 7.92 -8.41 -5.17
C PHE A 195 7.20 -7.08 -4.90
N GLN A 196 5.95 -7.13 -4.43
CA GLN A 196 5.15 -5.93 -4.15
C GLN A 196 5.75 -5.07 -3.04
N SER A 197 6.28 -5.70 -1.98
CA SER A 197 6.88 -4.97 -0.85
C SER A 197 8.14 -4.22 -1.27
N ASN A 198 9.02 -4.88 -2.04
CA ASN A 198 10.28 -4.30 -2.49
C ASN A 198 10.06 -3.26 -3.59
N ALA A 199 9.20 -3.54 -4.57
CA ALA A 199 8.88 -2.60 -5.64
C ALA A 199 8.26 -1.30 -5.08
N GLY A 200 7.32 -1.42 -4.14
CA GLY A 200 6.72 -0.26 -3.48
C GLY A 200 7.74 0.57 -2.69
N GLY A 201 8.61 -0.07 -1.91
CA GLY A 201 9.68 0.61 -1.18
C GLY A 201 10.71 1.28 -2.10
N ALA A 202 11.07 0.62 -3.21
CA ALA A 202 12.00 1.17 -4.20
C ALA A 202 11.43 2.42 -4.88
N TRP A 203 10.16 2.41 -5.30
CA TRP A 203 9.52 3.59 -5.87
C TRP A 203 9.41 4.75 -4.89
N ASP A 204 9.06 4.49 -3.62
CA ASP A 204 8.97 5.56 -2.63
C ASP A 204 10.34 6.17 -2.31
N ASN A 205 11.39 5.34 -2.18
CA ASN A 205 12.75 5.83 -1.98
C ASN A 205 13.29 6.57 -3.22
N ALA A 206 12.97 6.12 -4.43
CA ALA A 206 13.33 6.83 -5.66
C ALA A 206 12.68 8.22 -5.71
N LYS A 207 11.40 8.34 -5.32
CA LYS A 207 10.72 9.63 -5.18
C LYS A 207 11.43 10.52 -4.15
N LYS A 208 11.77 9.99 -2.97
CA LYS A 208 12.50 10.73 -1.94
C LYS A 208 13.87 11.22 -2.41
N MET A 209 14.57 10.42 -3.21
CA MET A 209 15.85 10.80 -3.82
C MET A 209 15.70 12.01 -4.76
N ILE A 210 14.64 12.05 -5.57
CA ILE A 210 14.35 13.19 -6.45
C ILE A 210 13.87 14.41 -5.66
N GLU A 211 13.07 14.21 -4.61
CA GLU A 211 12.65 15.29 -3.68
C GLU A 211 13.85 15.95 -2.99
N GLY A 212 14.89 15.16 -2.66
CA GLY A 212 16.14 15.63 -2.05
C GLY A 212 17.12 16.33 -3.01
N GLY A 213 16.86 16.28 -4.32
CA GLY A 213 17.77 16.79 -5.34
C GLY A 213 18.85 15.78 -5.71
N VAL A 214 18.80 15.25 -6.93
CA VAL A 214 19.77 14.25 -7.41
C VAL A 214 20.28 14.62 -8.80
N THR A 215 21.59 14.47 -9.01
CA THR A 215 22.20 14.67 -10.33
C THR A 215 22.50 13.32 -10.96
N ILE A 216 21.87 13.04 -12.10
CA ILE A 216 22.08 11.81 -12.87
C ILE A 216 22.54 12.21 -14.27
N ASN A 217 23.71 11.73 -14.69
CA ASN A 217 24.32 12.06 -15.99
C ASN A 217 24.46 13.57 -16.25
N GLY A 218 24.79 14.35 -15.21
CA GLY A 218 24.93 15.79 -15.30
C GLY A 218 23.62 16.58 -15.35
N VAL A 219 22.47 15.90 -15.32
CA VAL A 219 21.14 16.54 -15.24
C VAL A 219 20.66 16.49 -13.81
N GLU A 220 20.27 17.64 -13.27
CA GLU A 220 19.76 17.76 -11.91
C GLU A 220 18.23 17.62 -11.88
N TYR A 221 17.76 16.67 -11.08
CA TYR A 221 16.34 16.40 -10.87
C TYR A 221 15.94 16.87 -9.48
N ARG A 222 14.82 17.60 -9.42
CA ARG A 222 14.28 18.18 -8.18
C ARG A 222 12.76 18.06 -8.14
N LYS A 223 12.18 18.37 -6.98
CA LYS A 223 10.73 18.47 -6.78
C LYS A 223 10.09 19.38 -7.85
N GLY A 224 9.04 18.89 -8.50
CA GLY A 224 8.32 19.61 -9.56
C GLY A 224 8.89 19.43 -10.98
N SER A 225 10.00 18.71 -11.14
CA SER A 225 10.46 18.27 -12.47
C SER A 225 9.53 17.21 -13.07
N THR A 226 9.64 16.97 -14.38
CA THR A 226 8.89 15.91 -15.07
C THR A 226 9.20 14.52 -14.51
N ALA A 227 10.42 14.28 -14.04
CA ALA A 227 10.81 13.03 -13.40
C ALA A 227 10.21 12.83 -11.99
N HIS A 228 9.76 13.92 -11.35
CA HIS A 228 9.13 13.89 -10.04
C HIS A 228 7.61 13.63 -10.12
N ALA A 229 6.99 13.93 -11.27
CA ALA A 229 5.56 13.73 -11.52
C ALA A 229 5.26 12.29 -11.94
#